data_AF-A0A9D8FKV6-F1
#
_entry.id   AF-A0A9D8FKV6-F1
#
_cell.length_a   1.000
_cell.length_b   1.000
_cell.length_c   1.000
_cell.angle_alpha   90.00
_cell.angle_beta   90.00
_cell.angle_gamma   90.00
#
_symmetry.space_group_name_H-M   'P 1'
#
loop_
_entity.id
_entity.type
_entity.pdbx_description
1 polymer ?
#
loop_
_entity_poly.entity_id
_entity_poly.type
_entity_poly.pdbx_seq_one_letter_code
_entity_poly.pdbx_strand_id
1 'polypeptide(L)'
;METKFLFITVVLSQLFLMSYYFPRKIANRIQYVLDTYPPSEFPKLYPKSIEYYTRIQRNYRILNTFILVLGAMLLGIVFNNFPEDSNRERWDQAIVLSFFMVQFIPILLLEISSFNIFRQMRKTDLRTTRKAELQPRRLFDFISPILFGVVVFVYVSFVVFILYFKRFDYPWFGGNLNIVIITGAYLFFSGVAAWNMFGKKLDPYQSNEDRRRQTSLIVKQLALISIGMTLYAIFTILAHTFEIRYLGSIFMSIYFQILAVFSFQFIQMEDINFEVYKEEDQAS
;
A
#
# COMPACT_ATOMS: atom_id res chain seq x y z
N MET A 1 -22.63 18.82 -16.44
CA MET A 1 -23.50 17.90 -15.66
C MET A 1 -22.94 16.49 -15.61
N GLU A 2 -22.48 15.93 -16.73
CA GLU A 2 -21.89 14.57 -16.81
C GLU A 2 -20.64 14.39 -15.94
N THR A 3 -19.72 15.36 -15.93
CA THR A 3 -18.46 15.28 -15.17
C THR A 3 -18.67 15.22 -13.65
N LYS A 4 -19.76 15.82 -13.15
CA LYS A 4 -20.14 15.79 -11.73
C LYS A 4 -20.55 14.39 -11.30
N PHE A 5 -21.41 13.75 -12.09
CA PHE A 5 -21.82 12.38 -11.83
C PHE A 5 -20.65 11.42 -11.95
N LEU A 6 -19.80 11.58 -12.97
CA LEU A 6 -18.60 10.76 -13.14
C LEU A 6 -17.65 10.87 -11.93
N PHE A 7 -17.36 12.10 -11.48
CA PHE A 7 -16.55 12.33 -10.27
C PHE A 7 -17.10 11.59 -9.07
N ILE A 8 -18.40 11.71 -8.81
CA ILE A 8 -19.02 11.09 -7.63
C ILE A 8 -19.02 9.59 -7.74
N THR A 9 -19.36 9.02 -8.89
CA THR A 9 -19.33 7.58 -9.09
C THR A 9 -17.93 7.02 -8.81
N VAL A 10 -16.90 7.68 -9.33
CA VAL A 10 -15.51 7.23 -9.17
C VAL A 10 -15.03 7.39 -7.72
N VAL A 11 -15.29 8.52 -7.07
CA VAL A 11 -14.89 8.74 -5.68
C VAL A 11 -15.72 7.91 -4.70
N LEU A 12 -17.00 7.65 -5.00
CA LEU A 12 -17.82 6.71 -4.24
C LEU A 12 -17.28 5.29 -4.37
N SER A 13 -16.84 4.88 -5.56
CA SER A 13 -16.15 3.60 -5.75
C SER A 13 -14.86 3.53 -4.93
N GLN A 14 -14.04 4.60 -4.93
CA GLN A 14 -12.86 4.68 -4.05
C GLN A 14 -13.25 4.55 -2.58
N LEU A 15 -14.27 5.28 -2.13
CA LEU A 15 -14.77 5.25 -0.76
C LEU A 15 -15.19 3.84 -0.36
N PHE A 16 -15.99 3.18 -1.20
CA PHE A 16 -16.45 1.82 -0.98
C PHE A 16 -15.28 0.83 -0.91
N LEU A 17 -14.36 0.86 -1.88
CA LEU A 17 -13.23 -0.07 -1.92
C LEU A 17 -12.32 0.08 -0.70
N MET A 18 -11.91 1.32 -0.40
CA MET A 18 -10.88 1.63 0.59
C MET A 18 -11.38 1.61 2.02
N SER A 19 -12.62 2.04 2.27
CA SER A 19 -13.15 2.20 3.63
C SER A 19 -14.15 1.12 4.03
N TYR A 20 -14.62 0.30 3.09
CA TYR A 20 -15.56 -0.78 3.38
C TYR A 20 -15.04 -2.15 2.92
N TYR A 21 -14.83 -2.34 1.62
CA TYR A 21 -14.55 -3.67 1.05
C TYR A 21 -13.20 -4.25 1.52
N PHE A 22 -12.09 -3.55 1.30
CA PHE A 22 -10.77 -4.04 1.72
C PHE A 22 -10.64 -4.14 3.23
N PRO A 23 -11.05 -3.16 4.04
CA PRO A 23 -10.98 -3.30 5.49
C PRO A 23 -11.80 -4.47 6.03
N ARG A 24 -12.98 -4.73 5.46
CA ARG A 24 -13.78 -5.89 5.86
C ARG A 24 -13.07 -7.19 5.54
N LYS A 25 -12.46 -7.33 4.36
CA LYS A 25 -11.66 -8.52 4.04
C LYS A 25 -10.47 -8.71 4.98
N ILE A 26 -9.71 -7.65 5.27
CA ILE A 26 -8.58 -7.71 6.22
C ILE A 26 -9.08 -8.12 7.60
N ALA A 27 -10.14 -7.48 8.10
CA ALA A 27 -10.67 -7.77 9.42
C ALA A 27 -11.24 -9.19 9.53
N ASN A 28 -11.84 -9.73 8.45
CA ASN A 28 -12.30 -11.11 8.39
C ASN A 28 -11.13 -12.09 8.37
N ARG A 29 -10.04 -11.78 7.66
CA ARG A 29 -8.82 -12.60 7.69
C ARG A 29 -8.19 -12.62 9.08
N ILE A 30 -8.13 -11.48 9.77
CA ILE A 30 -7.66 -11.42 11.16
C ILE A 30 -8.56 -12.31 12.04
N GLN A 31 -9.88 -12.20 11.90
CA GLN A 31 -10.81 -13.05 12.66
C GLN A 31 -10.56 -14.53 12.41
N TYR A 32 -10.45 -14.91 11.13
CA TYR A 32 -10.19 -16.29 10.73
C TYR A 32 -8.91 -16.85 11.38
N VAL A 33 -7.83 -16.04 11.44
CA VAL A 33 -6.59 -16.46 12.10
C VAL A 33 -6.80 -16.64 13.61
N LEU A 34 -7.52 -15.73 14.28
CA LEU A 34 -7.82 -15.85 15.71
C LEU A 34 -8.67 -17.08 16.04
N ASP A 35 -9.63 -17.42 15.17
CA ASP A 35 -10.55 -18.53 15.38
C ASP A 35 -9.91 -19.90 15.04
N THR A 36 -9.06 -19.95 14.00
CA THR A 36 -8.46 -21.20 13.50
C THR A 36 -7.15 -21.56 14.20
N TYR A 37 -6.40 -20.56 14.66
CA TYR A 37 -5.09 -20.74 15.30
C TYR A 37 -5.13 -20.17 16.71
N PRO A 38 -5.84 -20.79 17.67
CA PRO A 38 -6.02 -20.22 18.99
C PRO A 38 -4.71 -20.22 19.81
N PRO A 39 -4.57 -19.32 20.80
CA PRO A 39 -3.37 -19.25 21.65
C PRO A 39 -3.05 -20.55 22.41
N SER A 40 -4.03 -21.42 22.65
CA SER A 40 -3.85 -22.72 23.29
C SER A 40 -3.02 -23.69 22.46
N GLU A 41 -3.09 -23.59 21.13
CA GLU A 41 -2.35 -24.47 20.21
C GLU A 41 -1.15 -23.74 19.59
N PHE A 42 -1.24 -22.42 19.39
CA PHE A 42 -0.23 -21.60 18.73
C PHE A 42 0.30 -20.47 19.63
N PRO A 43 0.84 -20.76 20.82
CA PRO A 43 1.20 -19.73 21.81
C PRO A 43 2.26 -18.74 21.31
N LYS A 44 3.19 -19.15 20.43
CA LYS A 44 4.24 -18.28 19.90
C LYS A 44 3.70 -17.19 18.96
N LEU A 45 2.51 -17.40 18.37
CA LEU A 45 1.84 -16.41 17.53
C LEU A 45 1.30 -15.22 18.35
N TYR A 46 1.07 -15.44 19.66
CA TYR A 46 0.41 -14.47 20.55
C TYR A 46 1.30 -14.11 21.75
N PRO A 47 2.32 -13.24 21.59
CA PRO A 47 3.10 -12.71 22.72
C PRO A 47 2.29 -11.84 23.72
N LYS A 48 1.00 -11.59 23.45
CA LYS A 48 0.09 -10.82 24.30
C LYS A 48 -1.23 -11.55 24.46
N SER A 49 -2.06 -11.11 25.40
CA SER A 49 -3.38 -11.69 25.62
C SER A 49 -4.30 -11.52 24.41
N ILE A 50 -5.26 -12.42 24.24
CA ILE A 50 -6.18 -12.43 23.11
C ILE A 50 -7.01 -11.13 23.02
N GLU A 51 -7.31 -10.52 24.17
CA GLU A 51 -8.05 -9.24 24.26
C GLU A 51 -7.31 -8.09 23.58
N TYR A 52 -5.97 -8.14 23.52
CA TYR A 52 -5.20 -7.14 22.81
C TYR A 52 -5.45 -7.20 21.30
N TYR A 53 -5.48 -8.39 20.72
CA TYR A 53 -5.69 -8.60 19.29
C TYR A 53 -7.12 -8.27 18.88
N THR A 54 -8.10 -8.72 19.66
CA THR A 54 -9.52 -8.38 19.42
C THR A 54 -9.77 -6.87 19.55
N ARG A 55 -9.10 -6.18 20.49
CA ARG A 55 -9.16 -4.72 20.59
C ARG A 55 -8.58 -4.02 19.36
N ILE A 56 -7.42 -4.47 18.85
CA ILE A 56 -6.83 -3.90 17.62
C ILE A 56 -7.79 -4.06 16.44
N GLN A 57 -8.30 -5.28 16.25
CA GLN A 57 -9.23 -5.59 15.16
C GLN A 57 -10.53 -4.77 15.27
N ARG A 58 -11.08 -4.63 16.48
CA ARG A 58 -12.26 -3.81 16.74
C ARG A 58 -11.99 -2.33 16.43
N ASN A 59 -10.89 -1.78 16.91
CA ASN A 59 -10.50 -0.39 16.63
C ASN A 59 -10.31 -0.15 15.14
N TYR A 60 -9.71 -1.11 14.42
CA TYR A 60 -9.58 -1.06 12.97
C TYR A 60 -10.94 -1.00 12.27
N ARG A 61 -11.90 -1.84 12.65
CA ARG A 61 -13.28 -1.80 12.10
C ARG A 61 -13.98 -0.47 12.40
N ILE A 62 -13.88 0.03 13.62
CA ILE A 62 -14.48 1.31 14.04
C ILE A 62 -13.91 2.46 13.23
N LEU A 63 -12.57 2.55 13.11
CA LEU A 63 -11.91 3.62 12.35
C LEU A 63 -12.32 3.62 10.87
N ASN A 64 -12.35 2.44 10.23
CA ASN A 64 -12.78 2.36 8.83
C ASN A 64 -14.26 2.73 8.65
N THR A 65 -15.12 2.34 9.59
CA THR A 65 -16.54 2.73 9.58
C THR A 65 -16.71 4.23 9.77
N PHE A 66 -15.95 4.83 10.68
CA PHE A 66 -15.95 6.27 10.90
C PHE A 66 -15.50 7.03 9.64
N ILE A 67 -14.41 6.59 9.00
CA ILE A 67 -13.91 7.18 7.74
C ILE A 67 -14.93 7.00 6.62
N LEU A 68 -15.63 5.86 6.54
CA LEU A 68 -16.68 5.62 5.57
C LEU A 68 -17.82 6.64 5.71
N VAL A 69 -18.30 6.86 6.93
CA VAL A 69 -19.38 7.83 7.23
C VAL A 69 -18.92 9.26 6.92
N LEU A 70 -17.72 9.64 7.37
CA LEU A 70 -17.15 10.97 7.10
C LEU A 70 -16.97 11.20 5.61
N GLY A 71 -16.51 10.19 4.86
CA GLY A 71 -16.38 10.25 3.40
C GLY A 71 -17.72 10.40 2.69
N ALA A 72 -18.75 9.68 3.14
CA ALA A 72 -20.09 9.81 2.57
C ALA A 72 -20.68 11.21 2.82
N MET A 73 -20.49 11.76 4.02
CA MET A 73 -20.88 13.14 4.34
C MET A 73 -20.13 14.15 3.48
N LEU A 74 -18.81 14.02 3.36
CA LEU A 74 -17.98 14.88 2.51
C LEU A 74 -18.41 14.83 1.05
N LEU A 75 -18.68 13.63 0.52
CA LEU A 75 -19.20 13.45 -0.84
C LEU A 75 -20.55 14.15 -1.05
N GLY A 76 -21.45 14.07 -0.06
CA GLY A 76 -22.73 14.80 -0.10
C GLY A 76 -22.54 16.32 -0.15
N ILE A 77 -21.62 16.86 0.66
CA ILE A 77 -21.29 18.29 0.66
C ILE A 77 -20.70 18.71 -0.69
N VAL A 78 -19.75 17.94 -1.22
CA VAL A 78 -19.11 18.21 -2.52
C VAL A 78 -20.12 18.10 -3.66
N PHE A 79 -21.06 17.15 -3.63
CA PHE A 79 -22.12 17.04 -4.64
C PHE A 79 -23.02 18.28 -4.67
N ASN A 80 -23.41 18.79 -3.51
CA ASN A 80 -24.28 19.96 -3.42
C ASN A 80 -23.56 21.25 -3.87
N ASN A 81 -22.28 21.38 -3.55
CA ASN A 81 -21.46 22.56 -3.87
C ASN A 81 -20.57 22.35 -5.10
N PHE A 82 -20.94 21.42 -5.98
CA PHE A 82 -20.09 21.01 -7.08
C PHE A 82 -19.97 22.14 -8.11
N PRO A 83 -18.75 22.66 -8.40
CA PRO A 83 -18.56 23.83 -9.25
C PRO A 83 -18.83 23.52 -10.72
N GLU A 84 -19.13 24.55 -11.50
CA GLU A 84 -19.12 24.46 -12.96
C GLU A 84 -17.71 24.17 -13.49
N ASP A 85 -17.63 23.46 -14.61
CA ASP A 85 -16.36 22.94 -15.14
C ASP A 85 -15.35 24.06 -15.49
N SER A 86 -15.82 25.27 -15.80
CA SER A 86 -15.00 26.47 -16.07
C SER A 86 -14.29 27.05 -14.84
N ASN A 87 -14.76 26.74 -13.63
CA ASN A 87 -14.24 27.28 -12.37
C ASN A 87 -13.60 26.20 -11.47
N ARG A 88 -13.25 25.03 -12.03
CA ARG A 88 -12.57 23.96 -11.27
C ARG A 88 -11.12 24.33 -10.96
N GLU A 89 -10.95 24.96 -9.81
CA GLU A 89 -9.66 25.08 -9.14
C GLU A 89 -9.18 23.72 -8.58
N ARG A 90 -7.88 23.59 -8.28
CA ARG A 90 -7.21 22.32 -7.84
C ARG A 90 -7.70 21.76 -6.50
N TRP A 91 -8.71 22.34 -5.88
CA TRP A 91 -9.19 21.93 -4.56
C TRP A 91 -9.82 20.53 -4.59
N ASP A 92 -10.41 20.11 -5.72
CA ASP A 92 -11.02 18.80 -5.87
C ASP A 92 -9.97 17.66 -5.80
N GLN A 93 -8.83 17.85 -6.46
CA GLN A 93 -7.68 16.95 -6.36
C GLN A 93 -7.10 16.93 -4.94
N ALA A 94 -7.01 18.10 -4.29
CA ALA A 94 -6.55 18.19 -2.92
C ALA A 94 -7.48 17.43 -1.94
N ILE A 95 -8.80 17.51 -2.15
CA ILE A 95 -9.78 16.75 -1.37
C ILE A 95 -9.59 15.25 -1.59
N VAL A 96 -9.52 14.80 -2.85
CA VAL A 96 -9.35 13.37 -3.18
C VAL A 96 -8.06 12.81 -2.56
N LEU A 97 -6.95 13.54 -2.69
CA LEU A 97 -5.66 13.18 -2.10
C LEU A 97 -5.72 13.14 -0.57
N SER A 98 -6.22 14.20 0.07
CA SER A 98 -6.27 14.30 1.53
C SER A 98 -7.17 13.20 2.10
N PHE A 99 -8.30 12.94 1.45
CA PHE A 99 -9.21 11.89 1.86
C PHE A 99 -8.60 10.51 1.67
N PHE A 100 -7.91 10.25 0.55
CA PHE A 100 -7.14 9.01 0.36
C PHE A 100 -6.10 8.78 1.47
N MET A 101 -5.38 9.83 1.88
CA MET A 101 -4.42 9.73 2.99
C MET A 101 -5.12 9.34 4.30
N VAL A 102 -6.28 9.93 4.59
CA VAL A 102 -7.10 9.56 5.76
C VAL A 102 -7.55 8.10 5.69
N GLN A 103 -7.99 7.65 4.51
CA GLN A 103 -8.39 6.25 4.28
C GLN A 103 -7.24 5.25 4.49
N PHE A 104 -5.98 5.68 4.35
CA PHE A 104 -4.82 4.83 4.54
C PHE A 104 -4.40 4.69 6.03
N ILE A 105 -4.82 5.62 6.90
CA ILE A 105 -4.45 5.65 8.33
C ILE A 105 -4.75 4.33 9.05
N PRO A 106 -5.94 3.69 8.93
CA PRO A 106 -6.22 2.46 9.65
C PRO A 106 -5.23 1.33 9.33
N ILE A 107 -4.80 1.22 8.07
CA ILE A 107 -3.80 0.23 7.64
C ILE A 107 -2.42 0.58 8.21
N LEU A 108 -2.02 1.85 8.18
CA LEU A 108 -0.77 2.29 8.82
C LEU A 108 -0.73 1.95 10.31
N LEU A 109 -1.83 2.17 11.03
CA LEU A 109 -1.92 1.84 12.46
C LEU A 109 -1.86 0.33 12.72
N LEU A 110 -2.44 -0.49 11.84
CA LEU A 110 -2.28 -1.95 11.91
C LEU A 110 -0.82 -2.38 11.69
N GLU A 111 -0.14 -1.78 10.71
CA GLU A 111 1.25 -2.08 10.41
C GLU A 111 2.17 -1.70 11.58
N ILE A 112 2.01 -0.50 12.15
CA ILE A 112 2.74 -0.05 13.36
C ILE A 112 2.49 -1.01 14.53
N SER A 113 1.25 -1.46 14.70
CA SER A 113 0.90 -2.45 15.73
C SER A 113 1.60 -3.79 15.49
N SER A 114 1.72 -4.22 14.23
CA SER A 114 2.42 -5.44 13.83
C SER A 114 3.91 -5.37 14.16
N PHE A 115 4.57 -4.23 13.89
CA PHE A 115 5.97 -4.00 14.31
C PHE A 115 6.16 -4.14 15.83
N ASN A 116 5.22 -3.61 16.61
CA ASN A 116 5.25 -3.75 18.06
C ASN A 116 5.08 -5.21 18.50
N ILE A 117 4.19 -5.97 17.84
CA ILE A 117 4.00 -7.40 18.10
C ILE A 117 5.28 -8.18 17.77
N PHE A 118 5.88 -7.96 16.60
CA PHE A 118 7.15 -8.60 16.21
C PHE A 118 8.28 -8.29 17.19
N ARG A 119 8.34 -7.05 17.72
CA ARG A 119 9.30 -6.70 18.77
C ARG A 119 9.08 -7.50 20.05
N GLN A 120 7.84 -7.79 20.42
CA GLN A 120 7.54 -8.61 21.60
C GLN A 120 7.83 -10.09 21.36
N MET A 121 7.50 -10.64 20.19
CA MET A 121 7.87 -12.01 19.81
C MET A 121 9.36 -12.26 19.96
N ARG A 122 10.20 -11.29 19.57
CA ARG A 122 11.66 -11.39 19.74
C ARG A 122 12.13 -11.32 21.20
N LYS A 123 11.36 -10.70 22.11
CA LYS A 123 11.69 -10.64 23.53
C LYS A 123 11.30 -11.92 24.26
N THR A 124 10.24 -12.59 23.80
CA THR A 124 9.76 -13.85 24.36
C THR A 124 10.42 -15.08 23.73
N ASP A 125 11.17 -14.91 22.64
CA ASP A 125 11.93 -16.00 22.01
C ASP A 125 13.10 -16.43 22.91
N LEU A 126 12.99 -17.64 23.47
CA LEU A 126 13.99 -18.25 24.35
C LEU A 126 15.10 -18.97 23.58
N ARG A 127 15.00 -19.09 22.24
CA ARG A 127 15.97 -19.82 21.44
C ARG A 127 17.31 -19.08 21.42
N THR A 128 18.36 -19.76 21.89
CA THR A 128 19.73 -19.24 21.92
C THR A 128 20.50 -19.54 20.64
N THR A 129 20.09 -20.58 19.89
CA THR A 129 20.74 -21.03 18.66
C THR A 129 20.01 -20.53 17.42
N ARG A 130 20.68 -19.67 16.66
CA ARG A 130 20.16 -19.15 15.39
C ARG A 130 20.41 -20.16 14.27
N LYS A 131 19.37 -20.88 13.85
CA LYS A 131 19.43 -21.66 12.60
C LYS A 131 19.48 -20.70 11.42
N ALA A 132 20.64 -20.62 10.76
CA ALA A 132 20.84 -19.80 9.58
C ALA A 132 20.85 -20.69 8.34
N GLU A 133 19.77 -20.66 7.56
CA GLU A 133 19.83 -21.15 6.18
C GLU A 133 20.53 -20.10 5.33
N LEU A 134 21.72 -20.46 4.85
CA LEU A 134 22.54 -19.61 3.99
C LEU A 134 22.10 -19.81 2.54
N GLN A 135 20.98 -19.19 2.16
CA GLN A 135 20.67 -18.98 0.74
C GLN A 135 21.12 -17.58 0.31
N PRO A 136 21.91 -17.45 -0.76
CA PRO A 136 22.25 -16.14 -1.32
C PRO A 136 20.97 -15.43 -1.75
N ARG A 137 20.87 -14.14 -1.46
CA ARG A 137 19.70 -13.31 -1.80
C ARG A 137 20.06 -12.38 -2.94
N ARG A 138 19.69 -12.75 -4.17
CA ARG A 138 19.88 -11.92 -5.36
C ARG A 138 18.57 -11.21 -5.70
N LEU A 139 18.67 -10.04 -6.34
CA LEU A 139 17.48 -9.27 -6.73
C LEU A 139 16.50 -10.10 -7.58
N PHE A 140 17.03 -10.84 -8.56
CA PHE A 140 16.22 -11.62 -9.48
C PHE A 140 15.63 -12.91 -8.87
N ASP A 141 15.95 -13.22 -7.61
CA ASP A 141 15.25 -14.25 -6.85
C ASP A 141 13.87 -13.76 -6.36
N PHE A 142 13.65 -12.45 -6.35
CA PHE A 142 12.43 -11.81 -5.83
C PHE A 142 11.59 -11.13 -6.91
N ILE A 143 12.21 -10.61 -7.97
CA ILE A 143 11.55 -9.92 -9.08
C ILE A 143 12.03 -10.47 -10.42
N SER A 144 11.12 -10.59 -11.41
CA SER A 144 11.52 -11.06 -12.73
C SER A 144 12.41 -10.03 -13.43
N PRO A 145 13.43 -10.45 -14.20
CA PRO A 145 14.25 -9.55 -15.00
C PRO A 145 13.43 -8.68 -15.96
N ILE A 146 12.32 -9.22 -16.47
CA ILE A 146 11.39 -8.50 -17.34
C ILE A 146 10.72 -7.34 -16.59
N LEU A 147 10.16 -7.58 -15.40
CA LEU A 147 9.52 -6.50 -14.63
C LEU A 147 10.53 -5.43 -14.24
N PHE A 148 11.75 -5.83 -13.84
CA PHE A 148 12.82 -4.88 -13.59
C PHE A 148 13.19 -4.06 -14.84
N GLY A 149 13.31 -4.71 -15.99
CA GLY A 149 13.54 -4.03 -17.28
C GLY A 149 12.45 -3.03 -17.62
N VAL A 150 11.17 -3.36 -17.37
CA VAL A 150 10.04 -2.44 -17.55
C VAL A 150 10.14 -1.24 -16.62
N VAL A 151 10.48 -1.43 -15.34
CA VAL A 151 10.68 -0.32 -14.38
C VAL A 151 11.75 0.64 -14.89
N VAL A 152 12.90 0.12 -15.33
CA VAL A 152 14.01 0.94 -15.87
C VAL A 152 13.57 1.66 -17.15
N PHE A 153 12.91 0.94 -18.06
CA PHE A 153 12.43 1.52 -19.32
C PHE A 153 11.43 2.66 -19.10
N VAL A 154 10.47 2.48 -18.20
CA VAL A 154 9.46 3.51 -17.86
C VAL A 154 10.13 4.74 -17.25
N TYR A 155 11.09 4.55 -16.34
CA TYR A 155 11.84 5.66 -15.75
C TYR A 155 12.68 6.42 -16.79
N VAL A 156 13.42 5.72 -17.65
CA VAL A 156 14.21 6.36 -18.71
C VAL A 156 13.30 7.11 -19.68
N SER A 157 12.18 6.50 -20.08
CA SER A 157 11.17 7.13 -20.94
C SER A 157 10.61 8.39 -20.30
N PHE A 158 10.37 8.38 -18.99
CA PHE A 158 9.95 9.56 -18.24
C PHE A 158 11.00 10.68 -18.25
N VAL A 159 12.29 10.36 -18.04
CA VAL A 159 13.36 11.36 -18.11
C VAL A 159 13.44 11.99 -19.50
N VAL A 160 13.40 11.16 -20.57
CA VAL A 160 13.38 11.64 -21.95
C VAL A 160 12.15 12.52 -22.20
N PHE A 161 10.97 12.10 -21.73
CA PHE A 161 9.74 12.86 -21.82
C PHE A 161 9.86 14.25 -21.17
N ILE A 162 10.39 14.33 -19.94
CA ILE A 162 10.59 15.62 -19.25
C ILE A 162 11.57 16.53 -20.00
N LEU A 163 12.69 15.98 -20.49
CA LEU A 163 13.68 16.75 -21.25
C LEU A 163 13.13 17.26 -22.58
N TYR A 164 12.26 16.48 -23.24
CA TYR A 164 11.54 16.92 -24.43
C TYR A 164 10.54 18.05 -24.08
N PHE A 165 9.72 17.85 -23.06
CA PHE A 165 8.69 18.80 -22.65
C PHE A 165 9.25 20.14 -22.17
N LYS A 166 10.45 20.12 -21.60
CA LYS A 166 11.17 21.32 -21.16
C LYS A 166 11.39 22.33 -22.30
N ARG A 167 11.45 21.89 -23.56
CA ARG A 167 11.69 22.76 -24.72
C ARG A 167 10.53 23.71 -25.06
N PHE A 168 9.34 23.47 -24.50
CA PHE A 168 8.15 24.27 -24.76
C PHE A 168 7.96 25.43 -23.76
N ASP A 169 8.85 25.57 -22.77
CA ASP A 169 8.89 26.69 -21.79
C ASP A 169 7.53 27.01 -21.14
N TYR A 170 6.75 25.97 -20.80
CA TYR A 170 5.48 26.13 -20.11
C TYR A 170 5.67 26.72 -18.69
N PRO A 171 4.99 27.84 -18.32
CA PRO A 171 5.20 28.50 -17.01
C PRO A 171 4.87 27.63 -15.79
N TRP A 172 3.97 26.67 -15.94
CA TRP A 172 3.53 25.77 -14.88
C TRP A 172 4.38 24.50 -14.76
N PHE A 173 5.29 24.26 -15.71
CA PHE A 173 6.01 23.00 -15.82
C PHE A 173 7.23 22.99 -14.90
N GLY A 174 7.24 22.08 -13.93
CA GLY A 174 8.33 21.95 -12.95
C GLY A 174 9.69 21.52 -13.54
N GLY A 175 9.78 21.19 -14.82
CA GLY A 175 11.04 20.84 -15.49
C GLY A 175 11.81 19.74 -14.77
N ASN A 176 13.08 20.00 -14.46
CA ASN A 176 13.99 19.06 -13.80
C ASN A 176 13.51 18.66 -12.38
N LEU A 177 12.66 19.46 -11.73
CA LEU A 177 12.13 19.12 -10.41
C LEU A 177 11.28 17.85 -10.46
N ASN A 178 10.54 17.62 -11.55
CA ASN A 178 9.77 16.39 -11.74
C ASN A 178 10.67 15.15 -11.77
N ILE A 179 11.86 15.26 -12.39
CA ILE A 179 12.86 14.19 -12.38
C ILE A 179 13.32 13.96 -10.94
N VAL A 180 13.73 15.00 -10.22
CA VAL A 180 14.20 14.88 -8.82
C VAL A 180 13.17 14.20 -7.93
N ILE A 181 11.88 14.58 -8.03
CA ILE A 181 10.79 14.00 -7.23
C ILE A 181 10.63 12.51 -7.55
N ILE A 182 10.54 12.13 -8.83
CA ILE A 182 10.36 10.74 -9.23
C ILE A 182 11.61 9.90 -8.91
N THR A 183 12.82 10.42 -9.14
CA THR A 183 14.07 9.76 -8.72
C THR A 183 14.08 9.52 -7.22
N GLY A 184 13.70 10.52 -6.41
CA GLY A 184 13.59 10.39 -4.96
C GLY A 184 12.63 9.28 -4.54
N ALA A 185 11.47 9.17 -5.20
CA ALA A 185 10.53 8.08 -4.95
C ALA A 185 11.11 6.70 -5.31
N TYR A 186 11.81 6.57 -6.44
CA TYR A 186 12.46 5.31 -6.84
C TYR A 186 13.55 4.90 -5.86
N LEU A 187 14.36 5.85 -5.38
CA LEU A 187 15.39 5.60 -4.36
C LEU A 187 14.76 5.18 -3.04
N PHE A 188 13.67 5.84 -2.62
CA PHE A 188 12.92 5.46 -1.42
C PHE A 188 12.39 4.02 -1.54
N PHE A 189 11.69 3.68 -2.62
CA PHE A 189 11.16 2.33 -2.82
C PHE A 189 12.26 1.28 -2.95
N SER A 190 13.37 1.60 -3.61
CA SER A 190 14.55 0.72 -3.68
C SER A 190 15.16 0.50 -2.29
N GLY A 191 15.22 1.53 -1.45
CA GLY A 191 15.65 1.42 -0.06
C GLY A 191 14.75 0.52 0.77
N VAL A 192 13.42 0.66 0.64
CA VAL A 192 12.45 -0.23 1.30
C VAL A 192 12.57 -1.68 0.80
N ALA A 193 12.74 -1.89 -0.50
CA ALA A 193 12.97 -3.21 -1.08
C ALA A 193 14.26 -3.85 -0.53
N ALA A 194 15.36 -3.09 -0.54
CA ALA A 194 16.65 -3.54 0.00
C ALA A 194 16.56 -3.86 1.50
N TRP A 195 15.85 -3.04 2.29
CA TRP A 195 15.61 -3.31 3.70
C TRP A 195 14.86 -4.63 3.92
N ASN A 196 13.85 -4.95 3.11
CA ASN A 196 13.12 -6.22 3.22
C ASN A 196 13.98 -7.42 2.78
N MET A 197 14.74 -7.28 1.70
CA MET A 197 15.60 -8.34 1.16
C MET A 197 16.78 -8.66 2.08
N PHE A 198 17.48 -7.65 2.57
CA PHE A 198 18.75 -7.82 3.30
C PHE A 198 18.61 -7.62 4.82
N GLY A 199 17.50 -7.06 5.28
CA GLY A 199 17.25 -6.80 6.69
C GLY A 199 17.12 -8.05 7.56
N LYS A 200 16.97 -7.83 8.87
CA LYS A 200 16.72 -8.89 9.84
C LYS A 200 15.26 -9.37 9.73
N LYS A 201 14.99 -10.64 10.07
CA LYS A 201 13.61 -11.14 10.19
C LYS A 201 12.89 -10.30 11.24
N LEU A 202 11.69 -9.82 10.92
CA LEU A 202 10.87 -9.11 11.89
C LEU A 202 10.25 -10.12 12.86
N ASP A 203 9.58 -11.13 12.32
CA ASP A 203 9.08 -12.29 13.04
C ASP A 203 10.19 -13.34 13.21
N PRO A 204 10.57 -13.71 14.45
CA PRO A 204 11.61 -14.70 14.70
C PRO A 204 11.20 -16.14 14.36
N TYR A 205 9.91 -16.47 14.35
CA TYR A 205 9.38 -17.82 14.12
C TYR A 205 9.06 -18.07 12.64
N GLN A 206 8.81 -17.01 11.86
CA GLN A 206 8.49 -17.10 10.44
C GLN A 206 9.44 -18.00 9.65
N SER A 207 8.87 -18.93 8.88
CA SER A 207 9.61 -19.84 8.01
C SER A 207 10.43 -19.07 6.95
N ASN A 208 11.51 -19.67 6.45
CA ASN A 208 12.32 -19.01 5.41
C ASN A 208 11.56 -18.88 4.08
N GLU A 209 10.69 -19.83 3.77
CA GLU A 209 9.85 -19.83 2.58
C GLU A 209 8.81 -18.70 2.63
N ASP A 210 8.06 -18.58 3.73
CA ASP A 210 7.09 -17.50 3.91
C ASP A 210 7.74 -16.13 3.83
N ARG A 211 8.91 -16.00 4.46
CA ARG A 211 9.70 -14.77 4.38
C ARG A 211 10.09 -14.46 2.94
N ARG A 212 10.57 -15.45 2.19
CA ARG A 212 11.02 -15.26 0.80
C ARG A 212 9.83 -14.87 -0.08
N ARG A 213 8.68 -15.52 0.09
CA ARG A 213 7.43 -15.19 -0.61
C ARG A 213 6.97 -13.76 -0.28
N GLN A 214 6.87 -13.41 1.01
CA GLN A 214 6.53 -12.05 1.44
C GLN A 214 7.47 -11.00 0.85
N THR A 215 8.78 -11.25 0.89
CA THR A 215 9.78 -10.35 0.30
C THR A 215 9.57 -10.20 -1.21
N SER A 216 9.33 -11.30 -1.93
CA SER A 216 9.05 -11.24 -3.38
C SER A 216 7.80 -10.41 -3.68
N LEU A 217 6.74 -10.58 -2.91
CA LEU A 217 5.50 -9.83 -3.08
C LEU A 217 5.71 -8.33 -2.83
N ILE A 218 6.40 -7.96 -1.76
CA ILE A 218 6.74 -6.56 -1.45
C ILE A 218 7.58 -5.92 -2.56
N VAL A 219 8.63 -6.60 -3.04
CA VAL A 219 9.50 -6.06 -4.10
C VAL A 219 8.72 -5.86 -5.41
N LYS A 220 7.89 -6.83 -5.80
CA LYS A 220 7.02 -6.72 -6.98
C LYS A 220 6.00 -5.59 -6.84
N GLN A 221 5.39 -5.44 -5.66
CA GLN A 221 4.45 -4.36 -5.38
C GLN A 221 5.13 -2.99 -5.51
N LEU A 222 6.30 -2.80 -4.90
CA LEU A 222 7.05 -1.55 -4.99
C LEU A 222 7.45 -1.20 -6.43
N ALA A 223 7.82 -2.19 -7.24
CA ALA A 223 8.08 -2.01 -8.67
C ALA A 223 6.84 -1.53 -9.43
N LEU A 224 5.68 -2.17 -9.21
CA LEU A 224 4.42 -1.78 -9.84
C LEU A 224 3.95 -0.39 -9.41
N ILE A 225 4.09 -0.05 -8.13
CA ILE A 225 3.79 1.30 -7.60
C ILE A 225 4.69 2.34 -8.27
N SER A 226 5.97 2.03 -8.45
CA SER A 226 6.92 2.93 -9.13
C SER A 226 6.52 3.22 -10.57
N ILE A 227 6.13 2.17 -11.32
CA ILE A 227 5.61 2.31 -12.69
C ILE A 227 4.35 3.16 -12.69
N GLY A 228 3.36 2.81 -11.86
CA GLY A 228 2.08 3.51 -11.78
C GLY A 228 2.25 4.99 -11.47
N MET A 229 3.09 5.33 -10.48
CA MET A 229 3.40 6.71 -10.11
C MET A 229 4.03 7.49 -11.26
N THR A 230 4.94 6.86 -12.00
CA THR A 230 5.62 7.49 -13.14
C THR A 230 4.64 7.77 -14.28
N LEU A 231 3.80 6.79 -14.62
CA LEU A 231 2.78 6.93 -15.64
C LEU A 231 1.74 8.00 -15.26
N TYR A 232 1.35 8.03 -13.99
CA TYR A 232 0.45 9.06 -13.47
C TYR A 232 1.09 10.46 -13.54
N ALA A 233 2.39 10.59 -13.28
CA ALA A 233 3.10 11.86 -13.45
C ALA A 233 3.13 12.33 -14.92
N ILE A 234 3.40 11.43 -15.88
CA ILE A 234 3.29 11.74 -17.32
C ILE A 234 1.88 12.19 -17.66
N PHE A 235 0.89 11.42 -17.20
CA PHE A 235 -0.52 11.71 -17.44
C PHE A 235 -0.92 13.10 -16.92
N THR A 236 -0.50 13.50 -15.72
CA THR A 236 -0.86 14.82 -15.17
C THR A 236 -0.26 15.98 -15.98
N ILE A 237 0.94 15.81 -16.52
CA ILE A 237 1.57 16.79 -17.42
C ILE A 237 0.78 16.88 -18.73
N LEU A 238 0.48 15.74 -19.36
CA LEU A 238 -0.31 15.71 -20.60
C LEU A 238 -1.71 16.28 -20.39
N ALA A 239 -2.37 15.95 -19.27
CA ALA A 239 -3.68 16.47 -18.94
C ALA A 239 -3.69 18.00 -18.80
N HIS A 240 -2.58 18.58 -18.34
CA HIS A 240 -2.38 20.02 -18.33
C HIS A 240 -2.28 20.59 -19.75
N THR A 241 -1.44 19.98 -20.58
CA THR A 241 -1.22 20.44 -21.97
C THR A 241 -2.46 20.37 -22.84
N PHE A 242 -3.28 19.33 -22.69
CA PHE A 242 -4.52 19.17 -23.46
C PHE A 242 -5.75 19.79 -22.80
N GLU A 243 -5.57 20.60 -21.75
CA GLU A 243 -6.65 21.30 -21.04
C GLU A 243 -7.73 20.38 -20.41
N ILE A 244 -7.47 19.08 -20.30
CA ILE A 244 -8.36 18.09 -19.67
C ILE A 244 -8.17 17.96 -18.15
N ARG A 245 -7.57 18.97 -17.52
CA ARG A 245 -7.27 18.99 -16.07
C ARG A 245 -8.50 18.87 -15.19
N TYR A 246 -9.67 19.27 -15.68
CA TYR A 246 -10.94 19.16 -14.95
C TYR A 246 -11.28 17.70 -14.60
N LEU A 247 -10.68 16.72 -15.31
CA LEU A 247 -10.78 15.30 -14.99
C LEU A 247 -9.70 14.80 -14.00
N GLY A 248 -8.78 15.66 -13.57
CA GLY A 248 -7.61 15.25 -12.80
C GLY A 248 -7.95 14.55 -11.49
N SER A 249 -9.01 14.98 -10.80
CA SER A 249 -9.49 14.33 -9.56
C SER A 249 -10.10 12.95 -9.81
N ILE A 250 -10.81 12.77 -10.94
CA ILE A 250 -11.32 11.47 -11.39
C ILE A 250 -10.15 10.53 -11.64
N PHE A 251 -9.15 10.94 -12.43
CA PHE A 251 -7.99 10.11 -12.73
C PHE A 251 -7.15 9.81 -11.50
N MET A 252 -6.99 10.78 -10.58
CA MET A 252 -6.32 10.56 -9.30
C MET A 252 -7.03 9.48 -8.47
N SER A 253 -8.36 9.53 -8.42
CA SER A 253 -9.16 8.56 -7.69
C SER A 253 -9.08 7.15 -8.31
N ILE A 254 -9.10 7.06 -9.64
CA ILE A 254 -8.88 5.78 -10.35
C ILE A 254 -7.48 5.25 -10.05
N TYR A 255 -6.46 6.10 -10.12
CA TYR A 255 -5.09 5.74 -9.81
C TYR A 255 -4.95 5.18 -8.38
N PHE A 256 -5.55 5.83 -7.39
CA PHE A 256 -5.57 5.34 -6.01
C PHE A 256 -6.30 4.01 -5.83
N GLN A 257 -7.42 3.81 -6.53
CA GLN A 257 -8.14 2.54 -6.53
C GLN A 257 -7.28 1.41 -7.11
N ILE A 258 -6.59 1.67 -8.22
CA ILE A 258 -5.67 0.70 -8.83
C ILE A 258 -4.54 0.34 -7.85
N LEU A 259 -3.90 1.35 -7.24
CA LEU A 259 -2.86 1.12 -6.24
C LEU A 259 -3.36 0.27 -5.07
N ALA A 260 -4.58 0.52 -4.62
CA ALA A 260 -5.18 -0.21 -3.51
C ALA A 260 -5.52 -1.66 -3.87
N VAL A 261 -6.08 -1.91 -5.06
CA VAL A 261 -6.36 -3.26 -5.56
C VAL A 261 -5.08 -4.08 -5.62
N PHE A 262 -4.02 -3.53 -6.22
CA PHE A 262 -2.72 -4.20 -6.26
C PHE A 262 -2.21 -4.46 -4.84
N SER A 263 -2.23 -3.45 -3.97
CA SER A 263 -1.76 -3.60 -2.59
C SER A 263 -2.54 -4.67 -1.81
N PHE A 264 -3.84 -4.76 -2.03
CA PHE A 264 -4.70 -5.73 -1.37
C PHE A 264 -4.44 -7.17 -1.84
N GLN A 265 -4.24 -7.40 -3.13
CA GLN A 265 -3.94 -8.74 -3.67
C GLN A 265 -2.69 -9.35 -3.03
N PHE A 266 -1.68 -8.53 -2.71
CA PHE A 266 -0.46 -9.00 -2.05
C PHE A 266 -0.64 -9.38 -0.57
N ILE A 267 -1.71 -8.90 0.09
CA ILE A 267 -2.02 -9.22 1.50
C ILE A 267 -2.67 -10.61 1.65
N GLN A 268 -3.28 -11.16 0.59
CA GLN A 268 -3.94 -12.46 0.58
C GLN A 268 -2.94 -13.64 0.46
N MET A 269 -1.93 -13.71 1.33
CA MET A 269 -1.11 -14.92 1.43
C MET A 269 -1.96 -16.03 2.08
N GLU A 270 -2.43 -16.97 1.26
CA GLU A 270 -3.30 -18.09 1.66
C GLU A 270 -2.52 -19.28 2.24
N ASP A 271 -1.21 -19.38 1.96
CA ASP A 271 -0.36 -20.47 2.43
C ASP A 271 0.74 -19.94 3.36
N ILE A 272 0.34 -19.53 4.58
CA ILE A 272 1.31 -19.23 5.64
C ILE A 272 1.47 -20.49 6.48
N ASN A 273 2.71 -20.90 6.74
CA ASN A 273 2.97 -22.04 7.62
C ASN A 273 2.80 -21.61 9.09
N PHE A 274 1.63 -21.89 9.67
CA PHE A 274 1.36 -21.59 11.08
C PHE A 274 1.96 -22.60 12.06
N GLU A 275 2.43 -23.77 11.61
CA GLU A 275 3.00 -24.82 12.47
C GLU A 275 4.24 -24.34 13.23
N VAL A 276 4.99 -23.39 12.66
CA VAL A 276 6.17 -22.79 13.32
C VAL A 276 5.85 -22.07 14.64
N TYR A 277 4.57 -21.78 14.90
CA TYR A 277 4.11 -21.11 16.10
C TYR A 277 3.60 -22.04 17.21
N LYS A 278 3.54 -23.36 16.96
CA LYS A 278 3.25 -24.35 18.01
C LYS A 278 4.41 -24.44 19.00
N GLU A 279 4.12 -24.86 20.23
CA GLU A 279 5.18 -25.32 21.12
C GLU A 279 5.89 -26.52 20.48
N GLU A 280 7.22 -26.59 20.65
CA GLU A 280 7.90 -27.83 20.30
C GLU A 280 7.48 -28.83 21.38
N ASP A 281 6.91 -29.98 20.99
CA ASP A 281 6.69 -31.08 21.94
C ASP A 281 8.01 -31.27 22.68
N GLN A 282 7.98 -31.14 24.00
CA GLN A 282 9.13 -31.50 24.83
C GLN A 282 9.37 -32.98 24.58
N ALA A 283 10.31 -33.28 23.69
CA ALA A 283 10.79 -34.63 23.48
C ALA A 283 11.23 -35.15 24.85
N SER A 284 10.40 -36.03 25.39
CA SER A 284 10.67 -36.81 26.60
C SER A 284 11.75 -37.84 26.30
#